data_AF-S3XD15-F1
#
_entry.id   AF-S3XD15-F1
#
_cell.length_a   1.000
_cell.length_b   1.000
_cell.length_c   1.000
_cell.angle_alpha   90.00
_cell.angle_beta   90.00
_cell.angle_gamma   90.00
#
_symmetry.space_group_name_H-M   'P 1'
#
loop_
_entity.id
_entity.type
_entity.pdbx_description
1 polymer ?
#
loop_
_entity_poly.entity_id
_entity_poly.type
_entity_poly.pdbx_seq_one_letter_code
_entity_poly.pdbx_strand_id
1 'polypeptide(L)'
;MGTTGQPRAKQRSRNSLHSWESFISILLIISGTLVTALLGILIPPGRWYSSWMSLWIVLFALAFFFMIRNLLNERQKKRGTLYYLRFLDSSMSDVHESTLREAKDKYMDLRTITWSFPPFDEMYEETSYRPQMRDISTGVTGCAHALEQAMSNDTLDTQFTYAPNAIFPAGLAIGYQTYFMGNTTFVELPDGRENKDLGQWELQPWAVFEDAPTVSTNDDEDDGIISWPPVKGWYAPPQPTGDAPVALTWTTKPKEPLHPLPECWNIPESNHYVLEWAEDSGCTIPKDQSPKSNRQINEFAACCARSLWEVSQKHPDSPIVLCTRLPKSVQLAIGWRLAQKLDRPGPQRVPWNPWKNLITVQFEKPDPGRGWIIVRAHPAQPPLDEVAFMLDFESTTNEMFEEPPKTLKLLSPLIFFWMMLGCSPVSRLMAYPRPTRLATRNPVSRLIDSVVRRRRR
;
A
#
# COMPACT_ATOMS: atom_id res chain seq x y z
N MET A 1 33.58 17.62 -14.23
CA MET A 1 34.18 16.76 -15.29
C MET A 1 34.35 15.37 -14.71
N GLY A 2 33.70 14.38 -15.31
CA GLY A 2 33.64 13.01 -14.80
C GLY A 2 32.52 12.25 -15.51
N THR A 3 32.74 11.94 -16.78
CA THR A 3 31.82 11.14 -17.61
C THR A 3 32.00 9.67 -17.28
N THR A 4 31.12 9.12 -16.45
CA THR A 4 31.02 7.67 -16.22
C THR A 4 30.09 7.06 -17.26
N GLY A 5 30.63 6.09 -18.01
CA GLY A 5 29.98 5.45 -19.14
C GLY A 5 28.74 4.66 -18.75
N GLN A 6 27.64 4.90 -19.45
CA GLN A 6 26.50 4.00 -19.46
C GLN A 6 26.86 2.70 -20.17
N PRO A 7 26.59 1.52 -19.59
CA PRO A 7 26.62 0.27 -20.34
C PRO A 7 25.45 0.28 -21.34
N ARG A 8 25.78 0.17 -22.64
CA ARG A 8 24.83 -0.12 -23.74
C ARG A 8 24.25 -1.53 -23.55
N ALA A 9 23.35 -1.69 -22.59
CA ALA A 9 22.56 -2.91 -22.44
C ALA A 9 21.41 -2.90 -23.47
N LYS A 10 21.67 -3.56 -24.59
CA LYS A 10 20.71 -4.39 -25.34
C LYS A 10 19.29 -3.81 -25.57
N GLN A 11 19.23 -2.67 -26.26
CA GLN A 11 18.02 -2.14 -26.92
C GLN A 11 17.65 -2.96 -28.19
N ARG A 12 17.63 -4.31 -28.09
CA ARG A 12 17.42 -5.23 -29.23
C ARG A 12 16.16 -6.09 -29.09
N SER A 13 15.59 -6.25 -27.89
CA SER A 13 14.30 -6.95 -27.69
C SER A 13 13.08 -6.04 -27.84
N ARG A 14 13.26 -4.72 -27.64
CA ARG A 14 12.16 -3.73 -27.66
C ARG A 14 11.49 -3.59 -29.04
N ASN A 15 12.22 -3.87 -30.12
CA ASN A 15 11.67 -3.82 -31.47
C ASN A 15 10.93 -5.09 -31.89
N SER A 16 11.16 -6.24 -31.24
CA SER A 16 10.54 -7.50 -31.69
C SER A 16 9.11 -7.67 -31.18
N LEU A 17 8.80 -7.23 -29.97
CA LEU A 17 7.46 -7.33 -29.38
C LEU A 17 6.46 -6.38 -30.06
N HIS A 18 6.83 -5.11 -30.24
CA HIS A 18 5.97 -4.14 -30.91
C HIS A 18 5.82 -4.46 -32.42
N SER A 19 6.86 -5.02 -33.03
CA SER A 19 6.82 -5.55 -34.41
C SER A 19 5.85 -6.72 -34.54
N TRP A 20 5.82 -7.64 -33.57
CA TRP A 20 4.95 -8.81 -33.62
C TRP A 20 3.46 -8.44 -33.47
N GLU A 21 3.13 -7.52 -32.56
CA GLU A 21 1.75 -7.02 -32.42
C GLU A 21 1.30 -6.23 -33.65
N SER A 22 2.19 -5.44 -34.24
CA SER A 22 1.94 -4.74 -35.51
C SER A 22 1.74 -5.74 -36.65
N PHE A 23 2.55 -6.78 -36.72
CA PHE A 23 2.48 -7.82 -37.74
C PHE A 23 1.16 -8.60 -37.66
N ILE A 24 0.70 -8.95 -36.45
CA ILE A 24 -0.59 -9.63 -36.30
C ILE A 24 -1.77 -8.71 -36.59
N SER A 25 -1.69 -7.44 -36.20
CA SER A 25 -2.73 -6.46 -36.54
C SER A 25 -2.85 -6.29 -38.06
N ILE A 26 -1.71 -6.26 -38.76
CA ILE A 26 -1.68 -6.25 -40.23
C ILE A 26 -2.28 -7.55 -40.80
N LEU A 27 -1.94 -8.71 -40.27
CA LEU A 27 -2.53 -10.00 -40.67
C LEU A 27 -4.05 -10.04 -40.47
N LEU A 28 -4.57 -9.48 -39.37
CA LEU A 28 -6.00 -9.36 -39.10
C LEU A 28 -6.69 -8.45 -40.12
N ILE A 29 -6.09 -7.31 -40.45
CA ILE A 29 -6.63 -6.37 -41.45
C ILE A 29 -6.63 -7.03 -42.84
N ILE A 30 -5.54 -7.70 -43.24
CA ILE A 30 -5.44 -8.41 -44.51
C ILE A 30 -6.47 -9.55 -44.56
N SER A 31 -6.59 -10.34 -43.50
CA SER A 31 -7.57 -11.42 -43.39
C SER A 31 -9.01 -10.89 -43.52
N GLY A 32 -9.36 -9.84 -42.77
CA GLY A 32 -10.70 -9.25 -42.81
C GLY A 32 -11.05 -8.65 -44.18
N THR A 33 -10.10 -7.95 -44.80
CA THR A 33 -10.29 -7.41 -46.16
C THR A 33 -10.43 -8.52 -47.20
N LEU A 34 -9.66 -9.61 -47.08
CA LEU A 34 -9.73 -10.74 -48.00
C LEU A 34 -11.06 -11.51 -47.87
N VAL A 35 -11.56 -11.70 -46.65
CA VAL A 35 -12.90 -12.26 -46.39
C VAL A 35 -13.99 -11.38 -47.01
N THR A 36 -13.89 -10.06 -46.83
CA THR A 36 -14.86 -9.10 -47.38
C THR A 36 -14.85 -9.09 -48.92
N ALA A 37 -13.67 -9.13 -49.53
CA ALA A 37 -13.51 -9.19 -50.98
C ALA A 37 -14.05 -10.50 -51.57
N LEU A 38 -13.77 -11.64 -50.93
CA LEU A 38 -14.29 -12.94 -51.35
C LEU A 38 -15.82 -13.01 -51.25
N LEU A 39 -16.40 -12.47 -50.17
CA LEU A 39 -17.85 -12.33 -50.02
C LEU A 39 -18.45 -11.50 -51.17
N GLY A 40 -17.83 -10.38 -51.55
CA GLY A 40 -18.27 -9.56 -52.68
C GLY A 40 -18.26 -10.31 -54.03
N ILE A 41 -17.27 -11.19 -54.24
CA ILE A 41 -17.14 -12.01 -55.47
C ILE A 41 -18.16 -13.17 -55.49
N LEU A 42 -18.72 -13.57 -54.36
CA LEU A 42 -19.72 -14.63 -54.25
C LEU A 42 -21.18 -14.17 -54.53
N ILE A 43 -21.44 -12.86 -54.62
CA ILE A 43 -22.77 -12.28 -54.89
C ILE A 43 -23.08 -11.99 -56.40
N PRO A 44 -22.46 -12.58 -57.44
CA PRO A 44 -23.01 -12.50 -58.80
C PRO A 44 -24.20 -13.48 -58.96
N PRO A 45 -25.41 -12.99 -59.31
CA PRO A 45 -26.52 -13.86 -59.64
C PRO A 45 -26.27 -14.48 -61.02
N GLY A 46 -25.86 -15.75 -61.10
CA GLY A 46 -25.92 -16.46 -62.39
C GLY A 46 -24.97 -17.63 -62.66
N ARG A 47 -24.01 -17.99 -61.79
CA ARG A 47 -23.12 -19.16 -62.02
C ARG A 47 -22.98 -20.02 -60.77
N TRP A 48 -23.97 -20.88 -60.53
CA TRP A 48 -24.06 -21.70 -59.31
C TRP A 48 -23.33 -23.06 -59.37
N TYR A 49 -22.76 -23.44 -60.52
CA TYR A 49 -22.21 -24.79 -60.72
C TYR A 49 -20.71 -24.96 -60.45
N SER A 50 -20.00 -23.89 -60.10
CA SER A 50 -18.64 -23.99 -59.60
C SER A 50 -18.51 -23.14 -58.36
N SER A 51 -18.36 -23.79 -57.21
CA SER A 51 -17.14 -23.65 -56.43
C SER A 51 -17.43 -24.00 -54.97
N TRP A 52 -17.72 -25.27 -54.71
CA TRP A 52 -17.60 -25.85 -53.36
C TRP A 52 -16.22 -25.49 -52.77
N MET A 53 -15.19 -25.41 -53.62
CA MET A 53 -13.86 -24.85 -53.31
C MET A 53 -13.88 -23.42 -52.77
N SER A 54 -14.66 -22.49 -53.34
CA SER A 54 -14.76 -21.11 -52.85
C SER A 54 -15.39 -21.03 -51.45
N LEU A 55 -16.38 -21.89 -51.19
CA LEU A 55 -17.02 -21.98 -49.88
C LEU A 55 -16.02 -22.50 -48.84
N TRP A 56 -15.22 -23.52 -49.18
CA TRP A 56 -14.12 -23.99 -48.34
C TRP A 56 -13.06 -22.91 -48.08
N ILE A 57 -12.67 -22.13 -49.09
CA ILE A 57 -11.70 -21.03 -48.92
C ILE A 57 -12.22 -19.97 -47.94
N VAL A 58 -13.49 -19.58 -48.07
CA VAL A 58 -14.11 -18.60 -47.14
C VAL A 58 -14.19 -19.16 -45.72
N LEU A 59 -14.58 -20.44 -45.56
CA LEU A 59 -14.59 -21.10 -44.26
C LEU A 59 -13.20 -21.18 -43.62
N PHE A 60 -12.17 -21.52 -44.39
CA PHE A 60 -10.78 -21.54 -43.91
C PHE A 60 -10.30 -20.15 -43.50
N ALA A 61 -10.62 -19.12 -44.28
CA ALA A 61 -10.25 -17.73 -43.95
C ALA A 61 -10.93 -17.25 -42.67
N LEU A 62 -12.22 -17.56 -42.47
CA LEU A 62 -12.95 -17.27 -41.24
C LEU A 62 -12.37 -18.04 -40.05
N ALA A 63 -12.13 -19.35 -40.19
CA ALA A 63 -11.54 -20.17 -39.14
C ALA A 63 -10.16 -19.63 -38.72
N PHE A 64 -9.32 -19.24 -39.68
CA PHE A 64 -8.02 -18.63 -39.43
C PHE A 64 -8.13 -17.27 -38.72
N PHE A 65 -9.08 -16.42 -39.13
CA PHE A 65 -9.38 -15.15 -38.47
C PHE A 65 -9.80 -15.37 -37.00
N PHE A 66 -10.73 -16.29 -36.75
CA PHE A 66 -11.18 -16.63 -35.39
C PHE A 66 -10.04 -17.22 -34.55
N MET A 67 -9.20 -18.07 -35.14
CA MET A 67 -8.03 -18.63 -34.46
C MET A 67 -7.05 -17.52 -34.04
N ILE A 68 -6.68 -16.61 -34.95
CA ILE A 68 -5.79 -15.48 -34.61
C ILE A 68 -6.42 -14.59 -33.55
N ARG A 69 -7.71 -14.25 -33.69
CA ARG A 69 -8.43 -13.43 -32.72
C ARG A 69 -8.44 -14.07 -31.34
N ASN A 70 -8.71 -15.37 -31.25
CA ASN A 70 -8.71 -16.09 -29.97
C ASN A 70 -7.31 -16.14 -29.35
N LEU A 71 -6.27 -16.35 -30.16
CA LEU A 71 -4.89 -16.41 -29.69
C LEU A 71 -4.40 -15.04 -29.20
N LEU A 72 -4.82 -13.96 -29.87
CA LEU A 72 -4.60 -12.59 -29.40
C LEU A 72 -5.38 -12.29 -28.13
N ASN A 73 -6.67 -12.64 -28.09
CA ASN A 73 -7.53 -12.37 -26.96
C ASN A 73 -7.03 -13.12 -25.71
N GLU A 74 -6.56 -14.36 -25.87
CA GLU A 74 -5.89 -15.10 -24.78
C GLU A 74 -4.61 -14.41 -24.31
N ARG A 75 -3.79 -13.89 -25.22
CA ARG A 75 -2.56 -13.17 -24.84
C ARG A 75 -2.86 -11.84 -24.17
N GLN A 76 -3.85 -11.10 -24.64
CA GLN A 76 -4.29 -9.83 -24.06
C GLN A 76 -4.88 -10.04 -22.67
N LYS A 77 -5.76 -11.05 -22.52
CA LYS A 77 -6.32 -11.45 -21.22
C LYS A 77 -5.24 -11.81 -20.21
N LYS A 78 -4.18 -12.51 -20.63
CA LYS A 78 -3.05 -12.90 -19.75
C LYS A 78 -2.12 -11.75 -19.40
N ARG A 79 -2.15 -10.62 -20.13
CA ARG A 79 -1.21 -9.51 -19.95
C ARG A 79 -1.78 -8.29 -19.26
N GLY A 80 -3.10 -8.10 -19.20
CA GLY A 80 -3.81 -7.16 -18.29
C GLY A 80 -3.21 -5.75 -18.13
N THR A 81 -3.67 -5.04 -17.09
CA THR A 81 -3.10 -3.75 -16.67
C THR A 81 -2.43 -3.91 -15.31
N LEU A 82 -1.18 -3.48 -15.20
CA LEU A 82 -0.47 -3.41 -13.92
C LEU A 82 -0.70 -2.05 -13.27
N TYR A 83 -1.27 -2.07 -12.08
CA TYR A 83 -1.44 -0.92 -11.19
C TYR A 83 -0.33 -0.91 -10.16
N TYR A 84 0.65 -0.04 -10.35
CA TYR A 84 1.72 0.17 -9.39
C TYR A 84 1.34 1.27 -8.42
N LEU A 85 1.18 0.91 -7.15
CA LEU A 85 0.72 1.81 -6.09
C LEU A 85 1.90 2.20 -5.21
N ARG A 86 2.39 3.44 -5.32
CA ARG A 86 3.48 3.96 -4.49
C ARG A 86 2.92 4.93 -3.45
N PHE A 87 3.05 4.58 -2.17
CA PHE A 87 2.70 5.43 -1.04
C PHE A 87 3.80 5.40 0.02
N LEU A 88 4.79 6.28 -0.14
CA LEU A 88 6.01 6.27 0.65
C LEU A 88 6.32 7.65 1.23
N ASP A 89 7.17 7.68 2.26
CA ASP A 89 7.80 8.91 2.71
C ASP A 89 8.62 9.50 1.55
N SER A 90 8.62 10.82 1.41
CA SER A 90 9.43 11.51 0.39
C SER A 90 10.93 11.23 0.51
N SER A 91 11.42 10.84 1.69
CA SER A 91 12.81 10.41 1.93
C SER A 91 13.09 8.96 1.54
N MET A 92 12.06 8.12 1.44
CA MET A 92 12.19 6.70 1.10
C MET A 92 12.45 6.52 -0.40
N SER A 93 13.51 5.78 -0.73
CA SER A 93 13.81 5.41 -2.11
C SER A 93 12.87 4.32 -2.62
N ASP A 94 12.49 4.41 -3.90
CA ASP A 94 11.73 3.35 -4.54
C ASP A 94 12.68 2.22 -4.97
N VAL A 95 12.78 1.20 -4.12
CA VAL A 95 13.63 0.02 -4.35
C VAL A 95 13.14 -0.88 -5.50
N HIS A 96 11.91 -0.68 -5.99
CA HIS A 96 11.31 -1.50 -7.04
C HIS A 96 11.41 -0.85 -8.42
N GLU A 97 12.03 0.32 -8.58
CA GLU A 97 12.07 1.04 -9.86
C GLU A 97 12.65 0.17 -11.00
N SER A 98 13.73 -0.57 -10.74
CA SER A 98 14.33 -1.47 -11.74
C SER A 98 13.39 -2.61 -12.11
N THR A 99 12.75 -3.21 -11.12
CA THR A 99 11.81 -4.33 -11.29
C THR A 99 10.54 -3.88 -12.00
N LEU A 100 10.06 -2.67 -11.73
CA LEU A 100 8.91 -2.06 -12.39
C LEU A 100 9.18 -1.83 -13.88
N ARG A 101 10.39 -1.39 -14.24
CA ARG A 101 10.80 -1.25 -15.65
C ARG A 101 10.79 -2.59 -16.37
N GLU A 102 11.22 -3.67 -15.71
CA GLU A 102 11.15 -5.03 -16.27
C GLU A 102 9.71 -5.55 -16.33
N ALA A 103 8.89 -5.25 -15.33
CA ALA A 103 7.48 -5.63 -15.27
C ALA A 103 6.67 -4.94 -16.39
N LYS A 104 6.98 -3.69 -16.73
CA LYS A 104 6.31 -2.95 -17.81
C LYS A 104 6.28 -3.72 -19.14
N ASP A 105 7.30 -4.50 -19.45
CA ASP A 105 7.36 -5.29 -20.70
C ASP A 105 6.49 -6.56 -20.65
N LYS A 106 5.99 -6.95 -19.46
CA LYS A 106 5.15 -8.13 -19.25
C LYS A 106 3.65 -7.84 -19.33
N TYR A 107 3.24 -6.60 -19.09
CA TYR A 107 1.83 -6.18 -19.06
C TYR A 107 1.45 -5.35 -20.30
N MET A 108 0.15 -5.28 -20.62
CA MET A 108 -0.33 -4.46 -21.75
C MET A 108 -0.21 -2.97 -21.44
N ASP A 109 -0.56 -2.59 -20.20
CA ASP A 109 -0.48 -1.23 -19.70
C ASP A 109 0.10 -1.22 -18.29
N LEU A 110 0.74 -0.10 -17.93
CA LEU A 110 1.26 0.18 -16.60
C LEU A 110 0.72 1.52 -16.14
N ARG A 111 -0.10 1.50 -15.10
CA ARG A 111 -0.65 2.67 -14.43
C ARG A 111 0.03 2.83 -13.08
N THR A 112 0.73 3.95 -12.90
CA THR A 112 1.42 4.26 -11.66
C THR A 112 0.65 5.32 -10.89
N ILE A 113 0.22 4.98 -9.67
CA ILE A 113 -0.39 5.91 -8.71
C ILE A 113 0.68 6.21 -7.67
N THR A 114 1.12 7.47 -7.59
CA THR A 114 2.17 7.89 -6.66
C THR A 114 1.66 8.97 -5.74
N TRP A 115 1.82 8.71 -4.45
CA TRP A 115 1.62 9.67 -3.38
C TRP A 115 2.81 9.62 -2.45
N SER A 116 3.14 10.77 -1.88
CA SER A 116 4.19 10.88 -0.88
C SER A 116 3.75 11.83 0.22
N PHE A 117 4.19 11.55 1.43
CA PHE A 117 4.06 12.45 2.58
C PHE A 117 5.43 13.02 2.95
N PRO A 118 5.47 14.21 3.57
CA PRO A 118 6.72 14.86 3.95
C PRO A 118 7.53 14.00 4.91
N PRO A 119 8.88 14.11 4.88
CA PRO A 119 9.72 13.36 5.80
C PRO A 119 9.52 13.87 7.22
N PHE A 120 9.91 13.06 8.21
CA PHE A 120 9.97 13.59 9.57
C PHE A 120 11.00 14.69 9.60
N ASP A 121 10.62 15.83 10.15
CA ASP A 121 11.57 16.91 10.38
C ASP A 121 12.50 16.44 11.51
N GLU A 122 13.74 16.10 11.16
CA GLU A 122 14.78 15.67 12.13
C GLU A 122 15.07 16.76 13.19
N MET A 123 14.50 17.96 13.02
CA MET A 123 14.62 19.12 13.92
C MET A 123 13.66 19.09 15.12
N TYR A 124 12.87 18.03 15.31
CA TYR A 124 12.22 17.81 16.62
C TYR A 124 13.27 17.27 17.59
N GLU A 125 13.65 18.14 18.53
CA GLU A 125 14.74 18.00 19.49
C GLU A 125 14.82 16.60 20.13
N GLU A 126 16.06 16.15 20.33
CA GLU A 126 16.46 14.95 21.10
C GLU A 126 15.82 14.84 22.51
N THR A 127 15.11 15.85 22.96
CA THR A 127 14.54 16.04 24.29
C THR A 127 13.08 15.59 24.43
N SER A 128 12.34 15.35 23.34
CA SER A 128 10.94 14.91 23.44
C SER A 128 10.82 13.38 23.50
N TYR A 129 10.50 12.84 24.68
CA TYR A 129 10.14 11.42 24.91
C TYR A 129 8.80 10.99 24.27
N ARG A 130 8.15 11.86 23.50
CA ARG A 130 6.86 11.56 22.87
C ARG A 130 7.09 10.71 21.61
N PRO A 131 6.28 9.65 21.40
CA PRO A 131 6.36 8.89 20.16
C PRO A 131 6.01 9.78 18.98
N GLN A 132 6.70 9.54 17.88
CA GLN A 132 6.45 10.26 16.64
C GLN A 132 5.07 9.88 16.11
N MET A 133 4.28 10.88 15.76
CA MET A 133 2.92 10.73 15.27
C MET A 133 2.79 11.37 13.89
N ARG A 134 2.05 10.73 12.98
CA ARG A 134 1.84 11.23 11.62
C ARG A 134 0.43 10.97 11.13
N ASP A 135 -0.18 11.99 10.52
CA ASP A 135 -1.46 11.84 9.83
C ASP A 135 -1.23 11.78 8.31
N ILE A 136 -1.56 10.64 7.73
CA ILE A 136 -1.52 10.38 6.28
C ILE A 136 -2.90 10.12 5.71
N SER A 137 -3.97 10.21 6.51
CA SER A 137 -5.33 9.79 6.15
C SER A 137 -5.89 10.48 4.91
N THR A 138 -5.58 11.77 4.74
CA THR A 138 -5.97 12.55 3.56
C THR A 138 -5.25 12.05 2.30
N GLY A 139 -3.95 11.75 2.41
CA GLY A 139 -3.16 11.20 1.32
C GLY A 139 -3.63 9.80 0.93
N VAL A 140 -3.89 8.93 1.92
CA VAL A 140 -4.46 7.59 1.72
C VAL A 140 -5.78 7.66 0.95
N THR A 141 -6.69 8.53 1.39
CA THR A 141 -8.00 8.73 0.75
C THR A 141 -7.86 9.21 -0.70
N GLY A 142 -6.96 10.16 -0.95
CA GLY A 142 -6.65 10.61 -2.31
C GLY A 142 -6.01 9.52 -3.18
N CYS A 143 -5.19 8.66 -2.58
CA CYS A 143 -4.55 7.54 -3.25
C CYS A 143 -5.56 6.44 -3.64
N ALA A 144 -6.45 6.06 -2.72
CA ALA A 144 -7.53 5.12 -2.99
C ALA A 144 -8.47 5.64 -4.09
N HIS A 145 -8.90 6.90 -4.00
CA HIS A 145 -9.73 7.52 -5.04
C HIS A 145 -9.02 7.56 -6.41
N ALA A 146 -7.73 7.90 -6.44
CA ALA A 146 -6.95 7.89 -7.68
C ALA A 146 -6.82 6.49 -8.28
N LEU A 147 -6.69 5.46 -7.43
CA LEU A 147 -6.67 4.06 -7.86
C LEU A 147 -8.02 3.65 -8.47
N GLU A 148 -9.14 3.93 -7.79
CA GLU A 148 -10.47 3.64 -8.30
C GLU A 148 -10.79 4.39 -9.59
N GLN A 149 -10.37 5.65 -9.70
CA GLN A 149 -10.51 6.42 -10.94
C GLN A 149 -9.67 5.82 -12.07
N ALA A 150 -8.45 5.37 -11.77
CA ALA A 150 -7.61 4.70 -12.75
C ALA A 150 -8.23 3.37 -13.23
N MET A 151 -8.85 2.60 -12.33
CA MET A 151 -9.56 1.36 -12.66
C MET A 151 -10.83 1.62 -13.47
N SER A 152 -11.59 2.64 -13.11
CA SER A 152 -12.85 3.00 -13.80
C SER A 152 -12.61 3.47 -15.24
N ASN A 153 -11.42 4.04 -15.51
CA ASN A 153 -10.97 4.43 -16.84
C ASN A 153 -10.27 3.29 -17.61
N ASP A 154 -10.40 2.06 -17.14
CA ASP A 154 -9.82 0.88 -17.78
C ASP A 154 -10.92 -0.05 -18.32
N THR A 155 -10.53 -0.99 -19.19
CA THR A 155 -11.47 -1.94 -19.77
C THR A 155 -11.68 -3.15 -18.85
N LEU A 156 -12.93 -3.52 -18.59
CA LEU A 156 -13.26 -4.72 -17.79
C LEU A 156 -12.77 -6.03 -18.43
N ASP A 157 -12.45 -6.01 -19.72
CA ASP A 157 -11.92 -7.16 -20.47
C ASP A 157 -10.47 -7.51 -20.10
N THR A 158 -9.74 -6.60 -19.45
CA THR A 158 -8.37 -6.81 -18.97
C THR A 158 -8.34 -7.25 -17.51
N GLN A 159 -7.46 -8.19 -17.18
CA GLN A 159 -7.19 -8.54 -15.77
C GLN A 159 -6.57 -7.35 -15.04
N PHE A 160 -7.01 -7.12 -13.80
CA PHE A 160 -6.49 -6.08 -12.92
C PHE A 160 -5.40 -6.67 -12.02
N THR A 161 -4.18 -6.21 -12.22
CA THR A 161 -3.03 -6.67 -11.44
C THR A 161 -2.47 -5.53 -10.61
N TYR A 162 -2.30 -5.70 -9.30
CA TYR A 162 -1.83 -4.64 -8.40
C TYR A 162 -0.49 -4.99 -7.77
N ALA A 163 0.43 -4.03 -7.80
CA ALA A 163 1.73 -4.09 -7.16
C ALA A 163 1.87 -2.98 -6.12
N PRO A 164 1.55 -3.24 -4.84
CA PRO A 164 1.65 -2.23 -3.79
C PRO A 164 3.08 -2.04 -3.32
N ASN A 165 3.48 -0.77 -3.29
CA ASN A 165 4.64 -0.22 -2.64
C ASN A 165 4.21 0.87 -1.64
N ALA A 166 3.49 0.45 -0.60
CA ALA A 166 2.99 1.32 0.45
C ALA A 166 3.58 0.90 1.81
N ILE A 167 3.75 1.87 2.72
CA ILE A 167 3.96 1.56 4.14
C ILE A 167 2.73 0.87 4.71
N PHE A 168 2.89 0.09 5.78
CA PHE A 168 1.82 -0.78 6.27
C PHE A 168 0.50 -0.06 6.57
N PRO A 169 0.49 1.02 7.38
CA PRO A 169 -0.75 1.71 7.70
C PRO A 169 -1.50 2.18 6.43
N ALA A 170 -0.75 2.65 5.43
CA ALA A 170 -1.31 3.07 4.16
C ALA A 170 -1.84 1.88 3.34
N GLY A 171 -1.07 0.77 3.23
CA GLY A 171 -1.50 -0.42 2.50
C GLY A 171 -2.81 -0.99 3.04
N LEU A 172 -2.93 -1.11 4.36
CA LEU A 172 -4.16 -1.55 5.03
C LEU A 172 -5.34 -0.61 4.72
N ALA A 173 -5.15 0.69 4.89
CA ALA A 173 -6.22 1.67 4.72
C ALA A 173 -6.66 1.85 3.25
N ILE A 174 -5.72 1.83 2.29
CA ILE A 174 -6.05 1.84 0.86
C ILE A 174 -6.86 0.59 0.51
N GLY A 175 -6.47 -0.58 1.01
CA GLY A 175 -7.18 -1.83 0.75
C GLY A 175 -8.61 -1.79 1.29
N TYR A 176 -8.80 -1.20 2.46
CA TYR A 176 -10.11 -1.01 3.07
C TYR A 176 -11.02 -0.05 2.29
N GLN A 177 -10.44 0.99 1.68
CA GLN A 177 -11.21 1.99 0.93
C GLN A 177 -11.44 1.62 -0.53
N THR A 178 -10.67 0.66 -1.08
CA THR A 178 -10.71 0.32 -2.51
C THR A 178 -11.62 -0.86 -2.78
N TYR A 179 -12.53 -0.73 -3.74
CA TYR A 179 -13.26 -1.87 -4.26
C TYR A 179 -12.46 -2.66 -5.31
N PHE A 180 -11.87 -3.80 -4.92
CA PHE A 180 -11.26 -4.73 -5.87
C PHE A 180 -12.31 -5.62 -6.56
N MET A 181 -12.17 -5.79 -7.89
CA MET A 181 -13.03 -6.68 -8.67
C MET A 181 -12.68 -8.16 -8.43
N GLY A 182 -13.65 -9.06 -8.65
CA GLY A 182 -13.58 -10.48 -8.24
C GLY A 182 -12.46 -11.35 -8.84
N ASN A 183 -11.68 -10.84 -9.80
CA ASN A 183 -10.53 -11.52 -10.41
C ASN A 183 -9.26 -10.65 -10.30
N THR A 184 -9.01 -10.13 -9.10
CA THR A 184 -7.86 -9.25 -8.82
C THR A 184 -6.61 -10.07 -8.54
N THR A 185 -5.53 -9.80 -9.27
CA THR A 185 -4.23 -10.42 -9.02
C THR A 185 -3.33 -9.44 -8.27
N PHE A 186 -2.70 -9.91 -7.21
CA PHE A 186 -1.67 -9.16 -6.51
C PHE A 186 -0.28 -9.63 -6.90
N VAL A 187 0.66 -8.69 -6.92
CA VAL A 187 2.05 -8.92 -7.29
C VAL A 187 2.96 -8.25 -6.28
N GLU A 188 3.87 -9.02 -5.70
CA GLU A 188 5.02 -8.49 -4.98
C GLU A 188 6.18 -8.31 -5.95
N LEU A 189 6.60 -7.05 -6.11
CA LEU A 189 7.81 -6.75 -6.85
C LEU A 189 9.00 -7.08 -5.93
N PRO A 190 9.94 -7.94 -6.34
CA PRO A 190 11.16 -8.11 -5.58
C PRO A 190 11.91 -6.79 -5.47
N ASP A 191 12.57 -6.58 -4.33
CA ASP A 191 13.60 -5.57 -4.20
C ASP A 191 14.67 -5.87 -5.26
N GLY A 192 15.22 -4.84 -5.93
CA GLY A 192 16.18 -5.03 -7.04
C GLY A 192 17.47 -5.81 -6.70
N ARG A 193 17.60 -6.31 -5.46
CA ARG A 193 18.68 -7.15 -4.94
C ARG A 193 18.34 -8.66 -4.93
N GLU A 194 17.07 -9.04 -4.99
CA GLU A 194 16.61 -10.43 -4.91
C GLU A 194 16.11 -10.98 -6.26
N ASN A 195 15.91 -12.31 -6.30
CA ASN A 195 15.62 -13.10 -7.50
C ASN A 195 14.41 -12.56 -8.29
N LYS A 196 14.46 -12.59 -9.63
CA LYS A 196 13.58 -11.83 -10.54
C LYS A 196 12.14 -12.33 -10.70
N ASP A 197 11.75 -13.36 -9.96
CA ASP A 197 10.43 -13.95 -10.08
C ASP A 197 9.42 -13.15 -9.27
N LEU A 198 8.36 -12.71 -9.96
CA LEU A 198 7.27 -11.97 -9.35
C LEU A 198 6.44 -12.93 -8.50
N GLY A 199 6.30 -12.65 -7.20
CA GLY A 199 5.34 -13.36 -6.35
C GLY A 199 3.95 -12.90 -6.72
N GLN A 200 3.19 -13.73 -7.44
CA GLN A 200 1.83 -13.39 -7.87
C GLN A 200 0.82 -14.32 -7.24
N TRP A 201 -0.31 -13.77 -6.83
CA TRP A 201 -1.40 -14.53 -6.24
C TRP A 201 -2.74 -13.85 -6.53
N GLU A 202 -3.81 -14.62 -6.58
CA GLU A 202 -5.14 -14.10 -6.91
C GLU A 202 -5.94 -13.89 -5.63
N LEU A 203 -6.51 -12.70 -5.48
CA LEU A 203 -7.43 -12.40 -4.40
C LEU A 203 -8.72 -13.22 -4.60
N GLN A 204 -8.97 -14.14 -3.69
CA GLN A 204 -10.12 -15.03 -3.75
C GLN A 204 -11.27 -14.47 -2.88
N PRO A 205 -12.44 -14.15 -3.48
CA PRO A 205 -13.59 -13.63 -2.75
C PRO A 205 -14.23 -14.64 -1.79
N TRP A 206 -14.06 -15.95 -2.04
CA TRP A 206 -14.64 -17.02 -1.23
C TRP A 206 -13.91 -17.26 0.08
N ALA A 207 -12.68 -16.76 0.26
CA ALA A 207 -11.97 -16.87 1.54
C ALA A 207 -12.53 -15.85 2.53
N VAL A 208 -13.83 -15.95 2.80
CA VAL A 208 -14.58 -14.98 3.56
C VAL A 208 -14.04 -14.91 4.97
N PHE A 209 -14.01 -13.69 5.50
CA PHE A 209 -13.88 -13.38 6.92
C PHE A 209 -14.56 -14.37 7.90
N GLU A 210 -15.77 -14.86 7.61
CA GLU A 210 -16.56 -15.74 8.49
C GLU A 210 -16.18 -17.22 8.37
N ASP A 211 -15.71 -17.62 7.19
CA ASP A 211 -15.24 -18.98 6.89
C ASP A 211 -13.79 -19.19 7.33
N ALA A 212 -13.07 -18.11 7.66
CA ALA A 212 -11.77 -18.20 8.31
C ALA A 212 -11.94 -18.93 9.65
N PRO A 213 -11.07 -19.86 10.04
CA PRO A 213 -11.22 -20.59 11.30
C PRO A 213 -11.24 -19.63 12.50
N THR A 214 -12.06 -19.93 13.52
CA THR A 214 -12.01 -19.28 14.85
C THR A 214 -10.60 -19.41 15.40
N VAL A 215 -10.06 -18.31 15.91
CA VAL A 215 -8.70 -18.32 16.45
C VAL A 215 -8.75 -18.83 17.90
N SER A 216 -8.51 -20.12 18.13
CA SER A 216 -8.60 -20.73 19.46
C SER A 216 -7.39 -20.37 20.33
N THR A 217 -7.65 -20.01 21.58
CA THR A 217 -6.64 -19.75 22.61
C THR A 217 -6.20 -21.10 23.18
N ASN A 218 -4.94 -21.48 22.99
CA ASN A 218 -4.39 -22.70 23.58
C ASN A 218 -4.28 -22.53 25.10
N ASP A 219 -5.21 -23.11 25.86
CA ASP A 219 -5.05 -23.34 27.30
C ASP A 219 -5.01 -24.84 27.67
N ASP A 220 -5.17 -25.75 26.70
CA ASP A 220 -5.04 -27.19 26.94
C ASP A 220 -3.70 -27.70 26.42
N GLU A 221 -2.77 -27.89 27.35
CA GLU A 221 -1.39 -28.33 27.15
C GLU A 221 -1.23 -29.79 26.67
N ASP A 222 -2.27 -30.52 26.27
CA ASP A 222 -2.11 -31.96 25.95
C ASP A 222 -2.94 -32.55 24.80
N ASP A 223 -3.73 -31.79 24.04
CA ASP A 223 -4.48 -32.34 22.90
C ASP A 223 -4.25 -31.56 21.60
N GLY A 224 -3.24 -31.99 20.83
CA GLY A 224 -3.17 -31.77 19.38
C GLY A 224 -3.39 -30.33 18.93
N ILE A 225 -2.36 -29.49 19.07
CA ILE A 225 -2.25 -28.16 18.45
C ILE A 225 -2.77 -28.25 17.00
N ILE A 226 -3.98 -27.75 16.74
CA ILE A 226 -4.46 -27.54 15.37
C ILE A 226 -3.73 -26.30 14.86
N SER A 227 -2.46 -26.50 14.52
CA SER A 227 -1.69 -25.64 13.64
C SER A 227 -2.40 -25.69 12.28
N TRP A 228 -3.26 -24.71 12.03
CA TRP A 228 -3.87 -24.58 10.71
C TRP A 228 -2.78 -24.09 9.76
N PRO A 229 -2.36 -24.83 8.72
CA PRO A 229 -1.57 -24.21 7.68
C PRO A 229 -2.42 -23.10 7.02
N PRO A 230 -1.93 -21.86 6.92
CA PRO A 230 -0.53 -21.45 7.15
C PRO A 230 -0.27 -20.63 8.43
N VAL A 231 -1.08 -20.69 9.49
CA VAL A 231 -0.83 -20.07 10.79
C VAL A 231 0.02 -20.98 11.70
N LYS A 232 1.19 -20.51 12.12
CA LYS A 232 2.11 -21.25 13.00
C LYS A 232 1.64 -21.25 14.44
N GLY A 233 1.11 -20.11 14.85
CA GLY A 233 0.76 -19.83 16.23
C GLY A 233 -0.16 -18.63 16.29
N TRP A 234 -1.18 -18.79 17.14
CA TRP A 234 -1.94 -17.68 17.70
C TRP A 234 -1.66 -17.68 19.20
N TYR A 235 -1.08 -16.59 19.66
CA TYR A 235 -0.82 -16.38 21.07
C TYR A 235 -1.84 -15.36 21.55
N ALA A 236 -2.81 -15.83 22.32
CA ALA A 236 -3.71 -14.98 23.08
C ALA A 236 -3.34 -15.10 24.55
N PRO A 237 -3.31 -13.99 25.30
CA PRO A 237 -3.04 -14.02 26.71
C PRO A 237 -4.22 -14.65 27.49
N PRO A 238 -3.93 -15.36 28.60
CA PRO A 238 -4.92 -16.16 29.33
C PRO A 238 -6.01 -15.32 30.03
N GLN A 239 -5.72 -14.06 30.39
CA GLN A 239 -6.71 -13.10 30.90
C GLN A 239 -6.35 -11.67 30.48
N PRO A 240 -7.14 -11.01 29.61
CA PRO A 240 -6.93 -9.60 29.29
C PRO A 240 -7.24 -8.70 30.50
N THR A 241 -6.38 -7.71 30.71
CA THR A 241 -6.44 -6.81 31.87
C THR A 241 -7.14 -5.49 31.52
N GLY A 242 -8.43 -5.37 31.88
CA GLY A 242 -9.17 -4.09 31.94
C GLY A 242 -9.18 -3.25 30.65
N ASP A 243 -9.33 -1.93 30.80
CA ASP A 243 -9.38 -0.94 29.71
C ASP A 243 -7.99 -0.59 29.13
N ALA A 244 -6.95 -1.36 29.48
CA ALA A 244 -5.58 -1.08 29.05
C ALA A 244 -5.40 -1.33 27.53
N PRO A 245 -4.47 -0.61 26.88
CA PRO A 245 -4.15 -0.85 25.47
C PRO A 245 -3.82 -2.31 25.16
N VAL A 246 -4.08 -2.71 23.92
CA VAL A 246 -3.88 -4.07 23.42
C VAL A 246 -2.93 -4.04 22.24
N ALA A 247 -1.90 -4.88 22.24
CA ALA A 247 -1.04 -5.06 21.08
C ALA A 247 -1.54 -6.22 20.22
N LEU A 248 -1.72 -5.99 18.92
CA LEU A 248 -1.96 -7.04 17.94
C LEU A 248 -0.80 -7.03 16.93
N THR A 249 -0.12 -8.16 16.80
CA THR A 249 1.05 -8.31 15.93
C THR A 249 0.78 -9.37 14.87
N TRP A 250 0.97 -9.00 13.60
CA TRP A 250 0.94 -9.95 12.48
C TRP A 250 2.32 -10.07 11.84
N THR A 251 2.84 -11.29 11.73
CA THR A 251 4.19 -11.48 11.18
C THR A 251 4.31 -12.73 10.33
N THR A 252 5.08 -12.63 9.25
CA THR A 252 5.73 -13.80 8.63
C THR A 252 7.02 -14.10 9.39
N LYS A 253 7.37 -15.37 9.62
CA LYS A 253 8.59 -15.80 10.35
C LYS A 253 9.78 -14.85 10.10
N PRO A 254 10.18 -14.04 11.09
CA PRO A 254 11.25 -13.09 10.89
C PRO A 254 12.61 -13.80 10.83
N LYS A 255 13.54 -13.31 9.99
CA LYS A 255 14.98 -13.59 10.20
C LYS A 255 15.52 -12.88 11.46
N GLU A 256 14.84 -11.83 11.91
CA GLU A 256 15.21 -10.98 13.05
C GLU A 256 13.97 -10.68 13.89
N PRO A 257 14.01 -10.80 15.23
CA PRO A 257 12.85 -10.54 16.08
C PRO A 257 12.24 -9.16 15.80
N LEU A 258 10.90 -9.07 15.87
CA LEU A 258 10.22 -7.78 15.87
C LEU A 258 10.78 -6.93 17.01
N HIS A 259 11.02 -5.65 16.73
CA HIS A 259 11.46 -4.73 17.77
C HIS A 259 10.35 -4.62 18.83
N PRO A 260 10.71 -4.64 20.13
CA PRO A 260 9.72 -4.50 21.19
C PRO A 260 8.96 -3.19 21.02
N LEU A 261 7.70 -3.19 21.43
CA LEU A 261 6.91 -1.96 21.48
C LEU A 261 7.50 -1.04 22.56
N PRO A 262 7.39 0.29 22.40
CA PRO A 262 7.89 1.22 23.40
C PRO A 262 7.21 0.97 24.75
N GLU A 263 8.01 0.87 25.82
CA GLU A 263 7.49 0.71 27.20
C GLU A 263 6.53 1.84 27.57
N CYS A 264 6.73 3.05 27.02
CA CYS A 264 5.87 4.21 27.24
C CYS A 264 4.44 4.07 26.70
N TRP A 265 4.10 2.98 26.00
CA TRP A 265 2.73 2.71 25.53
C TRP A 265 1.90 1.94 26.57
N ASN A 266 2.49 1.58 27.73
CA ASN A 266 1.83 0.96 28.88
C ASN A 266 0.98 -0.27 28.52
N ILE A 267 1.43 -1.06 27.54
CA ILE A 267 0.75 -2.28 27.11
C ILE A 267 1.18 -3.44 28.00
N PRO A 268 0.29 -4.05 28.80
CA PRO A 268 0.63 -5.23 29.59
C PRO A 268 1.03 -6.39 28.68
N GLU A 269 1.99 -7.23 29.10
CA GLU A 269 2.32 -8.47 28.38
C GLU A 269 1.09 -9.39 28.23
N SER A 270 0.19 -9.35 29.22
CA SER A 270 -1.13 -10.01 29.21
C SER A 270 -2.13 -9.42 28.21
N ASN A 271 -1.76 -8.41 27.42
CA ASN A 271 -2.57 -7.83 26.35
C ASN A 271 -1.85 -7.92 24.98
N HIS A 272 -0.88 -8.81 24.82
CA HIS A 272 -0.16 -9.02 23.57
C HIS A 272 -0.72 -10.22 22.79
N TYR A 273 -1.33 -9.94 21.64
CA TYR A 273 -1.80 -10.92 20.68
C TYR A 273 -0.83 -11.04 19.51
N VAL A 274 -0.44 -12.26 19.15
CA VAL A 274 0.48 -12.51 18.03
C VAL A 274 -0.08 -13.56 17.09
N LEU A 275 -0.16 -13.21 15.80
CA LEU A 275 -0.49 -14.13 14.71
C LEU A 275 0.73 -14.31 13.81
N GLU A 276 1.25 -15.55 13.76
CA GLU A 276 2.45 -15.90 13.00
C GLU A 276 2.11 -16.80 11.80
N TRP A 277 2.71 -16.53 10.64
CA TRP A 277 2.66 -17.43 9.48
C TRP A 277 3.67 -18.60 9.62
N ALA A 278 3.20 -19.83 9.44
CA ALA A 278 3.84 -21.14 9.58
C ALA A 278 4.97 -21.50 8.62
N GLU A 279 5.10 -20.89 7.45
CA GLU A 279 6.02 -21.41 6.45
C GLU A 279 7.47 -21.04 6.75
N ASP A 280 8.33 -22.05 6.65
CA ASP A 280 9.79 -21.96 6.75
C ASP A 280 10.46 -21.25 5.56
N SER A 281 9.67 -20.74 4.60
CA SER A 281 10.13 -20.17 3.33
C SER A 281 10.62 -18.72 3.41
N GLY A 282 10.61 -18.09 4.60
CA GLY A 282 10.95 -16.68 4.77
C GLY A 282 9.83 -15.76 4.31
N CYS A 283 9.98 -14.45 4.52
CA CYS A 283 8.95 -13.41 4.31
C CYS A 283 8.44 -13.22 2.86
N THR A 284 8.57 -14.22 1.99
CA THR A 284 8.24 -14.14 0.57
C THR A 284 6.97 -14.92 0.28
N ILE A 285 6.06 -14.29 -0.45
CA ILE A 285 4.93 -14.98 -1.08
C ILE A 285 5.45 -16.19 -1.84
N PRO A 286 4.87 -17.39 -1.65
CA PRO A 286 5.33 -18.59 -2.32
C PRO A 286 5.43 -18.33 -3.83
N LYS A 287 6.59 -18.65 -4.39
CA LYS A 287 6.90 -18.40 -5.82
C LYS A 287 6.14 -19.37 -6.73
N ASP A 288 5.75 -20.52 -6.20
CA ASP A 288 4.84 -21.39 -6.89
C ASP A 288 3.47 -20.73 -6.93
N GLN A 289 2.99 -20.37 -8.11
CA GLN A 289 1.62 -19.91 -8.33
C GLN A 289 0.63 -21.10 -8.21
N SER A 290 0.91 -22.03 -7.30
CA SER A 290 0.09 -23.22 -7.11
C SER A 290 -1.25 -22.81 -6.50
N PRO A 291 -2.35 -23.53 -6.80
CA PRO A 291 -3.62 -23.30 -6.15
C PRO A 291 -3.54 -23.41 -4.62
N LYS A 292 -2.58 -24.20 -4.10
CA LYS A 292 -2.36 -24.39 -2.67
C LYS A 292 -1.74 -23.16 -2.01
N SER A 293 -0.67 -22.60 -2.58
CA SER A 293 -0.04 -21.38 -2.05
C SER A 293 -0.99 -20.19 -2.11
N ASN A 294 -1.73 -20.05 -3.22
CA ASN A 294 -2.73 -19.00 -3.37
C ASN A 294 -3.81 -19.10 -2.28
N ARG A 295 -4.30 -20.32 -2.02
CA ARG A 295 -5.26 -20.60 -0.95
C ARG A 295 -4.69 -20.21 0.42
N GLN A 296 -3.46 -20.61 0.75
CA GLN A 296 -2.82 -20.29 2.03
C GLN A 296 -2.73 -18.76 2.25
N ILE A 297 -2.29 -17.99 1.25
CA ILE A 297 -2.18 -16.52 1.37
C ILE A 297 -3.56 -15.89 1.65
N ASN A 298 -4.60 -16.36 0.95
CA ASN A 298 -5.95 -15.89 1.13
C ASN A 298 -6.51 -16.24 2.52
N GLU A 299 -6.27 -17.45 3.00
CA GLU A 299 -6.63 -17.91 4.35
C GLU A 299 -5.92 -17.08 5.42
N PHE A 300 -4.61 -16.84 5.27
CA PHE A 300 -3.85 -16.00 6.20
C PHE A 300 -4.38 -14.57 6.27
N ALA A 301 -4.62 -13.93 5.12
CA ALA A 301 -5.20 -12.59 5.08
C ALA A 301 -6.58 -12.53 5.76
N ALA A 302 -7.39 -13.59 5.61
CA ALA A 302 -8.68 -13.71 6.28
C ALA A 302 -8.52 -13.90 7.81
N CYS A 303 -7.56 -14.72 8.26
CA CYS A 303 -7.22 -14.88 9.67
C CYS A 303 -6.75 -13.57 10.32
N CYS A 304 -5.92 -12.78 9.64
CA CYS A 304 -5.54 -11.45 10.12
C CYS A 304 -6.76 -10.56 10.34
N ALA A 305 -7.62 -10.42 9.31
CA ALA A 305 -8.84 -9.61 9.41
C ALA A 305 -9.76 -10.09 10.55
N ARG A 306 -9.94 -11.41 10.67
CA ARG A 306 -10.73 -12.04 11.74
C ARG A 306 -10.14 -11.81 13.12
N SER A 307 -8.82 -11.92 13.28
CA SER A 307 -8.14 -11.68 14.55
C SER A 307 -8.34 -10.26 15.07
N LEU A 308 -8.29 -9.25 14.19
CA LEU A 308 -8.56 -7.86 14.57
C LEU A 308 -10.01 -7.69 15.04
N TRP A 309 -10.96 -8.32 14.35
CA TRP A 309 -12.35 -8.29 14.79
C TRP A 309 -12.53 -8.98 16.15
N GLU A 310 -12.02 -10.19 16.33
CA GLU A 310 -12.15 -10.92 17.59
C GLU A 310 -11.53 -10.14 18.75
N VAL A 311 -10.34 -9.54 18.55
CA VAL A 311 -9.71 -8.66 19.54
C VAL A 311 -10.59 -7.44 19.83
N SER A 312 -11.15 -6.79 18.80
CA SER A 312 -12.04 -5.64 19.01
C SER A 312 -13.36 -5.97 19.70
N GLN A 313 -13.86 -7.21 19.57
CA GLN A 313 -15.04 -7.66 20.30
C GLN A 313 -14.70 -7.98 21.76
N LYS A 314 -13.51 -8.53 22.01
CA LYS A 314 -13.00 -8.79 23.37
C LYS A 314 -12.65 -7.49 24.11
N HIS A 315 -12.25 -6.46 23.37
CA HIS A 315 -11.77 -5.18 23.89
C HIS A 315 -12.49 -4.00 23.20
N PRO A 316 -13.80 -3.81 23.46
CA PRO A 316 -14.61 -2.83 22.74
C PRO A 316 -14.25 -1.36 23.04
N ASP A 317 -13.62 -1.11 24.19
CA ASP A 317 -13.28 0.23 24.67
C ASP A 317 -11.77 0.48 24.74
N SER A 318 -10.94 -0.56 24.57
CA SER A 318 -9.48 -0.42 24.62
C SER A 318 -8.89 -0.05 23.26
N PRO A 319 -7.84 0.79 23.22
CA PRO A 319 -7.08 1.04 22.00
C PRO A 319 -6.30 -0.21 21.57
N ILE A 320 -6.33 -0.51 20.28
CA ILE A 320 -5.64 -1.67 19.67
C ILE A 320 -4.47 -1.16 18.85
N VAL A 321 -3.26 -1.38 19.34
CA VAL A 321 -2.00 -1.06 18.66
C VAL A 321 -1.65 -2.20 17.70
N LEU A 322 -1.77 -1.95 16.40
CA LEU A 322 -1.53 -2.93 15.35
C LEU A 322 -0.15 -2.75 14.72
N CYS A 323 0.66 -3.79 14.88
CA CYS A 323 2.03 -3.88 14.38
C CYS A 323 2.12 -5.00 13.35
N THR A 324 2.92 -4.82 12.31
CA THR A 324 3.04 -5.87 11.30
C THR A 324 4.41 -5.98 10.65
N ARG A 325 4.70 -7.19 10.18
CA ARG A 325 5.74 -7.51 9.23
C ARG A 325 5.18 -8.50 8.21
N LEU A 326 4.42 -7.96 7.25
CA LEU A 326 3.75 -8.72 6.19
C LEU A 326 4.13 -8.20 4.80
N PRO A 327 4.03 -9.03 3.75
CA PRO A 327 4.11 -8.55 2.37
C PRO A 327 3.08 -7.46 2.08
N LYS A 328 3.45 -6.46 1.27
CA LYS A 328 2.64 -5.25 1.02
C LYS A 328 1.28 -5.56 0.38
N SER A 329 1.21 -6.59 -0.46
CA SER A 329 0.00 -7.10 -1.07
C SER A 329 -0.92 -7.81 -0.09
N VAL A 330 -0.37 -8.51 0.91
CA VAL A 330 -1.16 -9.12 1.97
C VAL A 330 -1.82 -8.04 2.83
N GLN A 331 -1.09 -6.96 3.14
CA GLN A 331 -1.64 -5.81 3.89
C GLN A 331 -2.85 -5.19 3.16
N LEU A 332 -2.73 -5.00 1.85
CA LEU A 332 -3.80 -4.48 0.99
C LEU A 332 -5.02 -5.40 0.98
N ALA A 333 -4.79 -6.72 0.89
CA ALA A 333 -5.86 -7.71 0.92
C ALA A 333 -6.58 -7.78 2.27
N ILE A 334 -5.85 -7.65 3.39
CA ILE A 334 -6.44 -7.61 4.73
C ILE A 334 -7.40 -6.41 4.84
N GLY A 335 -6.96 -5.23 4.37
CA GLY A 335 -7.79 -4.02 4.34
C GLY A 335 -9.11 -4.27 3.61
N TRP A 336 -9.04 -4.83 2.41
CA TRP A 336 -10.23 -5.15 1.62
C TRP A 336 -11.16 -6.14 2.32
N ARG A 337 -10.62 -7.19 2.97
CA ARG A 337 -11.42 -8.16 3.72
C ARG A 337 -12.14 -7.53 4.92
N LEU A 338 -11.52 -6.55 5.58
CA LEU A 338 -12.16 -5.79 6.66
C LEU A 338 -13.35 -4.98 6.14
N ALA A 339 -13.25 -4.39 4.95
CA ALA A 339 -14.34 -3.66 4.32
C ALA A 339 -15.51 -4.58 3.95
N GLN A 340 -15.24 -5.79 3.44
CA GLN A 340 -16.29 -6.74 3.07
C GLN A 340 -17.19 -7.18 4.24
N LYS A 341 -16.69 -7.14 5.48
CA LYS A 341 -17.51 -7.46 6.66
C LYS A 341 -18.65 -6.45 6.85
N LEU A 342 -18.47 -5.21 6.39
CA LEU A 342 -19.48 -4.15 6.48
C LEU A 342 -20.59 -4.27 5.43
N ASP A 343 -20.28 -4.83 4.26
CA ASP A 343 -21.19 -4.83 3.10
C ASP A 343 -22.16 -6.04 3.03
N ARG A 344 -22.09 -7.00 3.96
CA ARG A 344 -22.92 -8.21 3.88
C ARG A 344 -24.33 -8.02 4.47
N PRO A 345 -25.39 -8.43 3.76
CA PRO A 345 -26.75 -8.45 4.30
C PRO A 345 -26.90 -9.58 5.32
N GLY A 346 -27.12 -9.22 6.60
CA GLY A 346 -27.41 -10.17 7.68
C GLY A 346 -28.18 -9.53 8.85
N PRO A 347 -28.93 -10.33 9.65
CA PRO A 347 -29.84 -9.84 10.68
C PRO A 347 -29.18 -9.36 11.99
N GLN A 348 -27.88 -9.61 12.20
CA GLN A 348 -27.13 -9.13 13.36
C GLN A 348 -26.16 -8.00 12.93
N ARG A 349 -26.72 -6.79 12.76
CA ARG A 349 -25.94 -5.58 12.47
C ARG A 349 -25.49 -4.93 13.76
N VAL A 350 -24.31 -5.26 14.26
CA VAL A 350 -23.54 -4.25 14.99
C VAL A 350 -22.61 -3.61 13.95
N PRO A 351 -22.83 -2.34 13.55
CA PRO A 351 -21.92 -1.66 12.64
C PRO A 351 -20.55 -1.60 13.31
N TRP A 352 -19.62 -2.42 12.82
CA TRP A 352 -18.27 -2.50 13.36
C TRP A 352 -17.33 -1.63 12.53
N ASN A 353 -16.84 -0.56 13.14
CA ASN A 353 -15.79 0.26 12.54
C ASN A 353 -14.43 -0.13 13.16
N PRO A 354 -13.57 -0.87 12.45
CA PRO A 354 -12.26 -1.27 12.98
C PRO A 354 -11.41 -0.05 13.34
N TRP A 355 -11.57 1.07 12.63
CA TRP A 355 -10.74 2.25 12.79
C TRP A 355 -10.99 3.03 14.08
N LYS A 356 -12.12 2.82 14.76
CA LYS A 356 -12.49 3.58 15.97
C LYS A 356 -11.43 3.47 17.07
N ASN A 357 -10.93 2.26 17.29
CA ASN A 357 -9.95 1.98 18.36
C ASN A 357 -8.61 1.51 17.80
N LEU A 358 -8.48 1.36 16.48
CA LEU A 358 -7.27 0.84 15.86
C LEU A 358 -6.21 1.94 15.71
N ILE A 359 -5.07 1.73 16.35
CA ILE A 359 -3.86 2.54 16.23
C ILE A 359 -2.85 1.76 15.39
N THR A 360 -2.62 2.22 14.17
CA THR A 360 -1.62 1.60 13.29
C THR A 360 -0.24 2.20 13.52
N VAL A 361 0.78 1.37 13.58
CA VAL A 361 2.16 1.83 13.79
C VAL A 361 3.08 1.36 12.66
N GLN A 362 4.10 2.17 12.36
CA GLN A 362 5.13 1.88 11.36
C GLN A 362 6.49 1.90 12.02
N PHE A 363 7.33 0.93 11.68
CA PHE A 363 8.73 0.90 12.11
C PHE A 363 9.62 1.63 11.09
N GLU A 364 10.46 2.58 11.51
CA GLU A 364 11.32 3.39 10.62
C GLU A 364 12.83 3.15 10.84
N LYS A 365 13.32 3.08 12.09
CA LYS A 365 14.75 2.84 12.40
C LYS A 365 14.96 2.02 13.68
N PRO A 366 16.03 1.20 13.77
CA PRO A 366 16.36 0.38 14.95
C PRO A 366 16.99 1.15 16.12
N ASP A 367 16.67 2.43 16.30
CA ASP A 367 17.14 3.17 17.47
C ASP A 367 16.27 2.79 18.70
N PRO A 368 16.88 2.42 19.84
CA PRO A 368 16.14 2.01 21.04
C PRO A 368 15.24 3.15 21.52
N GLY A 369 13.93 2.90 21.55
CA GLY A 369 12.90 3.86 21.96
C GLY A 369 12.41 4.83 20.87
N ARG A 370 12.96 4.81 19.65
CA ARG A 370 12.59 5.75 18.56
C ARG A 370 12.20 5.07 17.24
N GLY A 371 11.98 3.75 17.25
CA GLY A 371 11.73 3.01 16.03
C GLY A 371 10.29 2.99 15.53
N TRP A 372 9.32 3.18 16.43
CA TRP A 372 7.90 3.08 16.08
C TRP A 372 7.23 4.45 15.98
N ILE A 373 6.48 4.62 14.91
CA ILE A 373 5.73 5.83 14.58
C ILE A 373 4.26 5.48 14.59
N ILE A 374 3.47 6.24 15.33
CA ILE A 374 2.01 6.15 15.29
C ILE A 374 1.53 6.84 14.02
N VAL A 375 0.73 6.13 13.23
CA VAL A 375 0.25 6.62 11.94
C VAL A 375 -1.26 6.60 11.92
N ARG A 376 -1.86 7.76 11.74
CA ARG A 376 -3.28 7.90 11.39
C ARG A 376 -3.42 7.75 9.88
N ALA A 377 -3.90 6.59 9.45
CA ALA A 377 -4.05 6.20 8.05
C ALA A 377 -5.49 6.30 7.52
N HIS A 378 -6.50 6.38 8.40
CA HIS A 378 -7.90 6.43 8.00
C HIS A 378 -8.67 7.59 8.69
N PRO A 379 -9.56 8.32 7.99
CA PRO A 379 -10.30 9.44 8.59
C PRO A 379 -11.19 9.05 9.78
N ALA A 380 -11.62 7.78 9.85
CA ALA A 380 -12.43 7.27 10.95
C ALA A 380 -11.61 6.85 12.19
N GLN A 381 -10.27 6.99 12.13
CA GLN A 381 -9.44 6.92 13.33
C GLN A 381 -9.54 8.23 14.13
N PRO A 382 -9.42 8.15 15.46
CA PRO A 382 -9.33 9.34 16.31
C PRO A 382 -8.22 10.29 15.82
N PRO A 383 -8.39 11.61 16.01
CA PRO A 383 -7.32 12.59 15.86
C PRO A 383 -6.07 12.21 16.67
N LEU A 384 -4.89 12.65 16.24
CA LEU A 384 -3.62 12.24 16.85
C LEU A 384 -3.47 12.67 18.32
N ASP A 385 -4.05 13.80 18.70
CA ASP A 385 -4.13 14.28 20.08
C ASP A 385 -4.97 13.34 20.96
N GLU A 386 -6.08 12.83 20.44
CA GLU A 386 -6.89 11.82 21.14
C GLU A 386 -6.16 10.47 21.22
N VAL A 387 -5.49 10.05 20.14
CA VAL A 387 -4.63 8.84 20.16
C VAL A 387 -3.52 8.97 21.21
N ALA A 388 -2.96 10.18 21.36
CA ALA A 388 -1.93 10.42 22.36
C ALA A 388 -2.47 10.26 23.79
N PHE A 389 -3.71 10.71 24.03
CA PHE A 389 -4.40 10.53 25.30
C PHE A 389 -4.76 9.06 25.56
N MET A 390 -5.23 8.34 24.54
CA MET A 390 -5.59 6.90 24.65
C MET A 390 -4.39 6.02 25.07
N LEU A 391 -3.18 6.40 24.68
CA LEU A 391 -1.94 5.69 25.06
C LEU A 391 -1.27 6.28 26.31
N ASP A 392 -1.98 7.16 27.03
CA ASP A 392 -1.58 7.77 28.30
C ASP A 392 -0.23 8.51 28.28
N PHE A 393 0.06 9.26 27.21
CA PHE A 393 1.30 10.07 27.15
C PHE A 393 1.29 11.32 28.04
N GLU A 394 0.16 11.66 28.68
CA GLU A 394 0.01 12.90 29.45
C GLU A 394 0.14 12.70 30.97
N SER A 395 0.02 11.48 31.52
CA SER A 395 -0.03 11.28 32.98
C SER A 395 1.30 11.47 33.71
N THR A 396 2.45 11.33 33.04
CA THR A 396 3.77 11.35 33.73
C THR A 396 4.48 12.69 33.78
N THR A 397 3.96 13.75 33.16
CA THR A 397 4.66 15.06 33.12
C THR A 397 4.25 16.06 34.19
N ASN A 398 3.19 15.82 34.95
CA ASN A 398 2.79 16.74 36.02
C ASN A 398 3.49 16.49 37.37
N GLU A 399 4.13 15.34 37.60
CA GLU A 399 4.82 15.07 38.87
C GLU A 399 6.34 15.28 38.84
N MET A 400 6.96 15.47 37.66
CA MET A 400 8.42 15.56 37.54
C MET A 400 8.98 16.96 37.27
N PHE A 401 8.14 18.00 37.30
CA PHE A 401 8.56 19.40 37.03
C PHE A 401 8.55 20.34 38.25
N GLU A 402 8.37 19.84 39.48
CA GLU A 402 8.47 20.66 40.71
C GLU A 402 9.84 20.67 41.42
N GLU A 403 10.90 20.07 40.87
CA GLU A 403 12.25 20.37 41.36
C GLU A 403 12.95 21.38 40.44
N PRO A 404 13.09 22.66 40.85
CA PRO A 404 13.96 23.59 40.13
C PRO A 404 15.39 23.04 40.18
N PRO A 405 16.16 23.12 39.07
CA PRO A 405 17.53 22.62 39.04
C PRO A 405 18.35 23.26 40.17
N LYS A 406 18.84 22.43 41.09
CA LYS A 406 19.65 22.81 42.26
C LYS A 406 20.99 23.49 41.92
N THR A 407 21.28 23.73 40.64
CA THR A 407 22.51 24.34 40.13
C THR A 407 22.36 25.82 39.71
N LEU A 408 21.17 26.42 39.76
CA LEU A 408 20.97 27.85 39.44
C LEU A 408 21.08 28.80 40.65
N LYS A 409 21.69 28.36 41.76
CA LYS A 409 21.95 29.21 42.95
C LYS A 409 23.29 29.97 42.94
N LEU A 410 24.14 29.80 41.92
CA LEU A 410 25.50 30.39 41.92
C LEU A 410 25.75 31.52 40.90
N LEU A 411 24.79 31.87 40.05
CA LEU A 411 24.95 32.95 39.06
C LEU A 411 24.08 34.21 39.31
N SER A 412 23.29 34.21 40.37
CA SER A 412 22.39 35.32 40.74
C SER A 412 23.10 36.63 41.17
N PRO A 413 24.29 36.64 41.83
CA PRO A 413 24.92 37.90 42.23
C PRO A 413 25.65 38.63 41.10
N LEU A 414 26.20 37.90 40.12
CA LEU A 414 27.04 38.48 39.06
C LEU A 414 26.22 39.20 37.98
N ILE A 415 25.01 38.70 37.67
CA ILE A 415 24.11 39.33 36.71
C ILE A 415 23.49 40.62 37.29
N PHE A 416 23.19 40.63 38.60
CA PHE A 416 22.73 41.84 39.29
C PHE A 416 23.83 42.91 39.44
N PHE A 417 25.09 42.51 39.62
CA PHE A 417 26.21 43.44 39.69
C PHE A 417 26.53 44.10 38.35
N TRP A 418 26.32 43.39 37.23
CA TRP A 418 26.52 43.94 35.88
C TRP A 418 25.40 44.89 35.45
N MET A 419 24.15 44.67 35.89
CA MET A 419 23.03 45.59 35.61
C MET A 419 23.06 46.89 36.44
N MET A 420 23.68 46.89 37.62
CA MET A 420 23.75 48.09 38.49
C MET A 420 24.90 49.06 38.15
N LEU A 421 25.85 48.66 37.31
CA LEU A 421 27.05 49.45 36.98
C LEU A 421 26.97 50.22 35.65
N GLY A 422 25.77 50.64 35.22
CA GLY A 422 25.58 51.87 34.43
C GLY A 422 26.49 52.12 33.22
N CYS A 423 26.98 51.07 32.55
CA CYS A 423 27.89 51.20 31.40
C CYS A 423 27.15 50.82 30.12
N SER A 424 26.54 51.83 29.49
CA SER A 424 26.30 51.80 28.04
C SER A 424 27.65 51.93 27.32
N PRO A 425 27.86 51.17 26.23
CA PRO A 425 28.38 51.84 25.05
C PRO A 425 27.66 51.46 23.75
N VAL A 426 27.33 52.51 22.98
CA VAL A 426 27.66 52.64 21.54
C VAL A 426 26.90 51.65 20.62
N SER A 427 25.72 51.98 20.09
CA SER A 427 25.47 52.98 19.02
C SER A 427 26.55 53.02 17.94
N ARG A 428 26.24 52.42 16.77
CA ARG A 428 26.98 52.38 15.48
C ARG A 428 27.89 51.16 15.31
N LEU A 429 27.34 50.16 14.61
CA LEU A 429 27.92 49.64 13.37
C LEU A 429 26.88 48.80 12.61
N MET A 430 26.56 49.30 11.40
CA MET A 430 26.04 48.59 10.21
C MET A 430 24.62 48.00 10.28
N ALA A 431 23.60 48.71 9.77
CA ALA A 431 23.21 48.79 8.35
C ALA A 431 22.42 47.56 7.87
N TYR A 432 21.10 47.64 8.02
CA TYR A 432 20.13 46.85 7.28
C TYR A 432 20.22 47.14 5.77
N PRO A 433 20.20 46.12 4.90
CA PRO A 433 19.61 46.26 3.58
C PRO A 433 18.19 45.68 3.59
N ARG A 434 17.20 46.53 3.32
CA ARG A 434 15.87 46.13 2.86
C ARG A 434 15.83 46.29 1.32
N PRO A 435 14.83 45.73 0.62
CA PRO A 435 14.98 44.57 -0.26
C PRO A 435 15.15 44.95 -1.73
N THR A 436 15.94 44.17 -2.47
CA THR A 436 15.89 44.17 -3.94
C THR A 436 14.73 43.30 -4.42
N ARG A 437 13.74 43.95 -5.03
CA ARG A 437 12.75 43.35 -5.92
C ARG A 437 13.48 42.56 -7.02
N LEU A 438 13.33 41.24 -7.02
CA LEU A 438 13.51 40.41 -8.20
C LEU A 438 12.17 39.77 -8.54
N ALA A 439 11.61 40.26 -9.64
CA ALA A 439 10.38 39.77 -10.23
C ALA A 439 10.62 38.41 -10.87
N THR A 440 10.19 37.33 -10.22
CA THR A 440 9.92 36.07 -10.91
C THR A 440 8.46 36.06 -11.35
N ARG A 441 8.29 36.27 -12.66
CA ARG A 441 7.01 36.16 -13.37
C ARG A 441 6.49 34.73 -13.26
N ASN A 442 5.35 34.56 -12.59
CA ASN A 442 4.59 33.33 -12.55
C ASN A 442 3.75 33.20 -13.86
N PRO A 443 3.88 32.14 -14.68
CA PRO A 443 3.21 32.04 -15.98
C PRO A 443 1.72 31.63 -15.92
N VAL A 444 1.14 31.44 -14.73
CA VAL A 444 -0.22 30.91 -14.58
C VAL A 444 -1.31 32.00 -14.58
N SER A 445 -0.97 33.27 -14.33
CA SER A 445 -1.96 34.37 -14.30
C SER A 445 -2.37 34.93 -15.66
N ARG A 446 -1.74 34.48 -16.77
CA ARG A 446 -2.13 34.91 -18.14
C ARG A 446 -3.20 34.03 -18.78
N LEU A 447 -3.50 32.85 -18.24
CA LEU A 447 -4.55 32.00 -18.83
C LEU A 447 -5.96 32.44 -18.40
N ILE A 448 -6.11 32.99 -17.20
CA ILE A 448 -7.43 33.33 -16.64
C ILE A 448 -7.97 34.66 -17.23
N ASP A 449 -7.10 35.61 -17.59
CA ASP A 449 -7.52 36.88 -18.23
C ASP A 449 -7.85 36.76 -19.73
N SER A 450 -7.44 35.68 -20.40
CA SER A 450 -7.74 35.45 -21.83
C SER A 450 -9.07 34.71 -22.06
N VAL A 451 -9.61 34.03 -21.05
CA VAL A 451 -10.91 33.34 -21.11
C VAL A 451 -12.08 34.28 -20.78
N VAL A 452 -11.86 35.29 -19.93
CA VAL A 452 -12.93 36.23 -19.53
C VAL A 452 -13.19 37.33 -20.56
N ARG A 453 -12.25 37.64 -21.46
CA ARG A 453 -12.45 38.63 -22.55
C ARG A 453 -13.02 38.07 -23.87
N ARG A 454 -13.22 36.76 -23.98
CA ARG A 454 -13.82 36.12 -25.17
C ARG A 454 -15.33 35.85 -25.07
N ARG A 455 -15.98 36.28 -23.98
CA ARG A 455 -17.43 36.11 -23.75
C ARG A 455 -18.25 37.41 -23.80
N ARG A 456 -17.66 38.51 -24.28
CA ARG A 456 -18.35 39.75 -24.62
C ARG A 456 -17.80 40.32 -25.93
N ARG A 457 -18.11 39.65 -27.04
CA ARG A 457 -18.28 40.19 -28.38
C ARG A 457 -18.99 39.15 -29.23
#